data_AF-A0A9E5V3L7-F1
#
_entry.id   AF-A0A9E5V3L7-F1
#
_cell.length_a   1.000
_cell.length_b   1.000
_cell.length_c   1.000
_cell.angle_alpha   90.00
_cell.angle_beta   90.00
_cell.angle_gamma   90.00
#
_symmetry.space_group_name_H-M   'P 1'
#
loop_
_entity.id
_entity.type
_entity.pdbx_description
1 polymer ?
#
loop_
_entity_poly.entity_id
_entity_poly.type
_entity_poly.pdbx_seq_one_letter_code
_entity_poly.pdbx_strand_id
1 'polypeptide(L)'
;KCQPNIERILLLKPDLILGASACSQNYSLLLKIAPTILSDLYVNTNWRENFNFTSHILGRESSAQAVWTHYYERIEKIRSVLATKQQDMEVAVVDIFGSQLYPYTKSLEMFTDIVRSGFRWGR
;
A
#
# COMPACT_ATOMS: atom_id res chain seq x y z
N LYS A 1 -15.57 -6.04 9.33
CA LYS A 1 -15.60 -5.76 10.78
C LYS A 1 -14.26 -6.21 11.37
N CYS A 2 -13.48 -5.33 12.02
CA CYS A 2 -12.18 -5.71 12.57
C CYS A 2 -12.33 -6.25 14.01
N GLN A 3 -11.99 -7.52 14.21
CA GLN A 3 -12.08 -8.20 15.50
C GLN A 3 -10.75 -8.90 15.81
N PRO A 4 -9.73 -8.14 16.27
CA PRO A 4 -8.45 -8.71 16.64
C PRO A 4 -8.58 -9.50 17.95
N ASN A 5 -7.74 -10.53 18.13
CA ASN A 5 -7.66 -11.24 19.40
C ASN A 5 -6.81 -10.43 20.40
N ILE A 6 -7.48 -9.71 21.30
CA ILE A 6 -6.85 -8.81 22.26
C ILE A 6 -5.95 -9.55 23.25
N GLU A 7 -6.35 -10.73 23.73
CA GLU A 7 -5.55 -11.54 24.65
C GLU A 7 -4.21 -11.95 24.03
N ARG A 8 -4.24 -12.37 22.75
CA ARG A 8 -2.99 -12.69 22.04
C ARG A 8 -2.10 -11.46 21.85
N ILE A 9 -2.67 -10.30 21.55
CA ILE A 9 -1.89 -9.05 21.42
C ILE A 9 -1.22 -8.70 22.76
N LEU A 10 -1.94 -8.84 23.88
CA LEU A 10 -1.38 -8.62 25.21
C LEU A 10 -0.19 -9.54 25.51
N LEU A 11 -0.28 -10.82 25.13
CA LEU A 11 0.80 -11.80 25.33
C LEU A 11 2.08 -11.47 24.54
N LEU A 12 1.98 -10.77 23.41
CA LEU A 12 3.12 -10.34 22.61
C LEU A 12 3.90 -9.18 23.27
N LYS A 13 3.33 -8.51 24.26
CA LYS A 13 3.92 -7.35 24.95
C LYS A 13 4.49 -6.30 23.97
N PRO A 14 3.67 -5.79 23.03
CA PRO A 14 4.15 -4.82 22.06
C PRO A 14 4.56 -3.51 22.75
N ASP A 15 5.52 -2.82 22.15
CA ASP A 15 5.92 -1.45 22.51
C ASP A 15 5.14 -0.38 21.70
N LEU A 16 4.57 -0.78 20.56
CA LEU A 16 3.70 0.02 19.70
C LEU A 16 2.69 -0.87 18.99
N ILE A 17 1.43 -0.41 18.89
CA ILE A 17 0.39 -1.04 18.09
C ILE A 17 0.04 -0.15 16.91
N LEU A 18 0.25 -0.65 15.70
CA LEU A 18 -0.21 -0.02 14.46
C LEU A 18 -1.40 -0.80 13.93
N GLY A 19 -2.55 -0.13 13.79
CA GLY A 19 -3.80 -0.77 13.38
C GLY A 19 -4.54 0.02 12.30
N ALA A 20 -5.54 -0.62 11.71
CA ALA A 20 -6.44 0.04 10.77
C ALA A 20 -7.51 0.85 11.51
N SER A 21 -7.89 2.00 10.95
CA SER A 21 -9.04 2.83 11.37
C SER A 21 -10.33 2.00 11.57
N ALA A 22 -10.53 0.98 10.75
CA ALA A 22 -11.64 0.01 10.84
C ALA A 22 -11.70 -0.79 12.16
N CYS A 23 -10.63 -0.76 12.97
CA CYS A 23 -10.52 -1.40 14.28
C CYS A 23 -10.82 -0.45 15.45
N SER A 24 -11.31 0.76 15.18
CA SER A 24 -11.58 1.81 16.18
C SER A 24 -12.39 1.36 17.39
N GLN A 25 -13.33 0.42 17.21
CA GLN A 25 -14.12 -0.16 18.32
C GLN A 25 -13.27 -0.81 19.43
N ASN A 26 -12.04 -1.23 19.13
CA ASN A 26 -11.13 -1.85 20.10
C ASN A 26 -10.06 -0.87 20.61
N TYR A 27 -10.07 0.39 20.17
CA TYR A 27 -9.00 1.35 20.45
C TYR A 27 -8.73 1.51 21.95
N SER A 28 -9.79 1.63 22.77
CA SER A 28 -9.66 1.77 24.22
C SER A 28 -9.04 0.53 24.90
N LEU A 29 -9.17 -0.66 24.31
CA LEU A 29 -8.53 -1.87 24.82
C LEU A 29 -7.07 -1.94 24.38
N LEU A 30 -6.79 -1.63 23.11
CA LEU A 30 -5.43 -1.62 22.56
C LEU A 30 -4.55 -0.58 23.25
N LEU A 31 -5.09 0.60 23.54
CA LEU A 31 -4.37 1.68 24.24
C LEU A 31 -3.94 1.30 25.66
N LYS A 32 -4.63 0.34 26.30
CA LYS A 32 -4.21 -0.21 27.61
C LYS A 32 -3.03 -1.18 27.50
N ILE A 33 -2.76 -1.71 26.31
CA ILE A 33 -1.66 -2.65 26.05
C ILE A 33 -0.38 -1.87 25.72
N ALA A 34 -0.46 -0.95 24.76
CA ALA A 34 0.67 -0.15 24.28
C ALA A 34 0.18 1.13 23.59
N PRO A 35 1.06 2.15 23.39
CA PRO A 35 0.78 3.24 22.47
C PRO A 35 0.20 2.71 21.17
N THR A 36 -0.96 3.24 20.78
CA THR A 36 -1.73 2.71 19.65
C THR A 36 -1.99 3.82 18.64
N ILE A 37 -1.66 3.57 17.38
CA ILE A 37 -1.94 4.45 16.26
C ILE A 37 -2.87 3.70 15.31
N LEU A 38 -4.02 4.29 15.01
CA LEU A 38 -4.90 3.80 13.96
C LEU A 38 -4.78 4.72 12.75
N SER A 39 -4.46 4.14 11.59
CA SER A 39 -4.39 4.88 10.33
C SER A 39 -5.32 4.26 9.30
N ASP A 40 -5.64 5.06 8.27
CA ASP A 40 -6.47 4.58 7.18
C ASP A 40 -5.62 3.79 6.18
N LEU A 41 -5.37 2.52 6.54
CA LEU A 41 -4.48 1.61 5.83
C LEU A 41 -5.06 1.08 4.50
N TYR A 42 -5.92 1.83 3.81
CA TYR A 42 -6.40 1.43 2.49
C TYR A 42 -5.22 1.41 1.49
N VAL A 43 -4.69 0.20 1.29
CA VAL A 43 -3.53 -0.12 0.44
C VAL A 43 -3.75 0.28 -1.02
N ASN A 44 -5.01 0.40 -1.45
CA ASN A 44 -5.32 0.56 -2.86
C ASN A 44 -5.24 2.02 -3.34
N THR A 45 -5.43 3.00 -2.44
CA THR A 45 -5.47 4.41 -2.82
C THR A 45 -4.31 5.22 -2.25
N ASN A 46 -3.90 4.99 -1.00
CA ASN A 46 -2.94 5.87 -0.30
C ASN A 46 -1.70 5.12 0.21
N TRP A 47 -1.29 4.03 -0.45
CA TRP A 47 -0.19 3.20 0.06
C TRP A 47 1.14 3.95 0.20
N ARG A 48 1.42 4.95 -0.65
CA ARG A 48 2.65 5.75 -0.58
C ARG A 48 2.68 6.62 0.66
N GLU A 49 1.57 7.30 0.93
CA GLU A 49 1.39 8.10 2.14
C GLU A 49 1.46 7.22 3.37
N ASN A 50 0.81 6.06 3.36
CA ASN A 50 0.87 5.08 4.43
C ASN A 50 2.30 4.55 4.66
N PHE A 51 3.07 4.30 3.61
CA PHE A 51 4.48 3.91 3.71
C PHE A 51 5.32 5.00 4.37
N ASN A 52 5.15 6.26 3.95
CA ASN A 52 5.86 7.41 4.53
C ASN A 52 5.45 7.68 5.97
N PHE A 53 4.17 7.59 6.28
CA PHE A 53 3.66 7.71 7.64
C PHE A 53 4.26 6.61 8.53
N THR A 54 4.26 5.37 8.06
CA THR A 54 4.80 4.23 8.82
C THR A 54 6.31 4.35 9.01
N SER A 55 7.05 4.84 8.02
CA SER A 55 8.49 5.04 8.18
C SER A 55 8.80 6.15 9.18
N HIS A 56 8.01 7.23 9.18
CA HIS A 56 8.16 8.33 10.13
C HIS A 56 7.90 7.91 11.57
N ILE A 57 6.76 7.24 11.85
CA ILE A 57 6.44 6.80 13.22
C ILE A 57 7.43 5.76 13.76
N LEU A 58 8.12 5.04 12.89
CA LEU A 58 9.16 4.07 13.25
C LEU A 58 10.56 4.70 13.30
N GLY A 59 10.73 5.98 12.96
CA GLY A 59 12.04 6.66 12.88
C GLY A 59 12.97 6.06 11.81
N ARG A 60 12.40 5.61 10.69
CA ARG A 60 13.08 4.89 9.59
C ARG A 60 13.08 5.66 8.27
N GLU A 61 13.05 6.98 8.33
CA GLU A 61 12.98 7.86 7.15
C GLU A 61 14.18 7.66 6.21
N SER A 62 15.39 7.47 6.75
CA SER A 62 16.58 7.19 5.94
C SER A 62 16.46 5.87 5.15
N SER A 63 15.96 4.81 5.80
CA SER A 63 15.70 3.53 5.12
C SER A 63 14.57 3.66 4.10
N ALA A 64 13.53 4.43 4.41
CA ALA A 64 12.44 4.70 3.47
C ALA A 64 12.91 5.46 2.24
N GLN A 65 13.83 6.43 2.39
CA GLN A 65 14.42 7.14 1.27
C GLN A 65 15.16 6.20 0.32
N ALA A 66 15.93 5.23 0.85
CA ALA A 66 16.60 4.23 0.03
C ALA A 66 15.61 3.35 -0.74
N VAL A 67 14.50 2.94 -0.09
CA VAL A 67 13.42 2.19 -0.74
C VAL A 67 12.78 3.01 -1.86
N TRP A 68 12.53 4.30 -1.66
CA TRP A 68 11.98 5.17 -2.69
C TRP A 68 12.92 5.35 -3.88
N THR A 69 14.21 5.57 -3.64
CA THR A 69 15.20 5.65 -4.71
C THR A 69 15.16 4.39 -5.57
N HIS A 70 15.24 3.21 -4.96
CA HIS A 70 15.18 1.95 -5.69
C HIS A 70 13.83 1.73 -6.41
N TYR A 71 12.72 2.14 -5.79
CA TYR A 71 11.40 2.09 -6.41
C TYR A 71 11.37 2.91 -7.72
N TYR A 72 11.79 4.17 -7.67
CA TYR A 72 11.76 5.05 -8.84
C TYR A 72 12.77 4.65 -9.91
N GLU A 73 13.95 4.15 -9.53
CA GLU A 73 14.91 3.55 -10.48
C GLU A 73 14.28 2.39 -11.25
N ARG A 74 13.55 1.51 -10.56
CA ARG A 74 12.85 0.39 -11.20
C ARG A 74 11.74 0.86 -12.14
N ILE A 75 10.97 1.88 -11.74
CA ILE A 75 9.94 2.48 -12.61
C ILE A 75 10.59 3.02 -13.90
N GLU A 76 11.66 3.80 -13.79
CA GLU A 76 12.32 4.36 -14.97
C GLU A 76 12.95 3.29 -15.88
N LYS A 77 13.51 2.22 -15.30
CA LYS A 77 13.97 1.06 -16.08
C LYS A 77 12.83 0.39 -16.85
N ILE A 78 11.68 0.20 -16.22
CA ILE A 78 10.48 -0.35 -16.87
C ILE A 78 10.02 0.58 -17.99
N ARG A 79 9.90 1.89 -17.72
CA ARG A 79 9.53 2.89 -18.73
C ARG A 79 10.45 2.88 -19.93
N SER A 80 11.76 2.79 -19.71
CA SER A 80 12.76 2.73 -20.78
C SER A 80 12.56 1.50 -21.67
N VAL A 81 12.34 0.32 -21.08
CA VAL A 81 12.06 -0.91 -21.83
C VAL A 81 10.75 -0.79 -22.61
N LEU A 82 9.71 -0.22 -22.00
CA LEU A 82 8.40 -0.13 -22.63
C LEU A 82 8.34 0.94 -23.72
N ALA A 83 9.08 2.05 -23.60
CA ALA A 83 9.20 3.07 -24.63
C ALA A 83 9.85 2.55 -25.93
N THR A 84 10.68 1.50 -25.83
CA THR A 84 11.25 0.82 -27.02
C THR A 84 10.28 -0.15 -27.69
N LYS A 85 9.12 -0.41 -27.08
CA LYS A 85 8.05 -1.26 -27.60
C LYS A 85 6.87 -0.39 -28.05
N GLN A 86 6.11 -0.86 -29.03
CA GLN A 86 5.00 -0.13 -29.70
C GLN A 86 4.16 0.74 -28.74
N GLN A 87 4.16 2.06 -28.99
CA GLN A 87 3.45 3.08 -28.18
C GLN A 87 1.92 3.00 -28.24
N ASP A 88 1.36 2.12 -29.08
CA ASP A 88 -0.08 2.01 -29.31
C ASP A 88 -0.75 0.84 -28.57
N MET A 89 -0.01 0.10 -27.74
CA MET A 89 -0.55 -1.06 -27.02
C MET A 89 -1.55 -0.63 -25.94
N GLU A 90 -2.72 -1.24 -25.99
CA GLU A 90 -3.79 -1.08 -25.00
C GLU A 90 -3.59 -2.11 -23.88
N VAL A 91 -3.59 -1.66 -22.63
CA VAL A 91 -3.37 -2.54 -21.46
C VAL A 91 -4.53 -2.41 -20.47
N ALA A 92 -4.88 -3.54 -19.87
CA ALA A 92 -5.80 -3.63 -18.75
C ALA A 92 -5.13 -4.36 -17.58
N VAL A 93 -5.42 -3.92 -16.37
CA VAL A 93 -4.98 -4.62 -15.15
C VAL A 93 -6.20 -5.27 -14.51
N VAL A 94 -6.09 -6.58 -14.25
CA VAL A 94 -7.14 -7.37 -13.62
C VAL A 94 -6.56 -8.08 -12.41
N ASP A 95 -7.31 -8.09 -11.31
CA ASP A 95 -7.07 -9.03 -10.22
C ASP A 95 -7.82 -10.34 -10.47
N ILE A 96 -7.23 -11.45 -10.04
CA ILE A 96 -7.86 -12.77 -10.13
C ILE A 96 -7.95 -13.33 -8.72
N PHE A 97 -9.16 -13.36 -8.15
CA PHE A 97 -9.41 -13.93 -6.84
C PHE A 97 -10.42 -15.07 -6.94
N GLY A 98 -9.94 -16.29 -6.70
CA GLY A 98 -10.71 -17.51 -6.97
C GLY A 98 -11.03 -17.62 -8.46
N SER A 99 -12.32 -17.78 -8.79
CA SER A 99 -12.81 -17.85 -10.18
C SER A 99 -13.34 -16.51 -10.70
N GLN A 100 -13.09 -15.40 -10.00
CA GLN A 100 -13.60 -14.08 -10.37
C GLN A 100 -12.47 -13.15 -10.85
N LEU A 101 -12.81 -12.34 -11.85
CA LEU A 101 -11.96 -11.28 -12.39
C LEU A 101 -12.45 -9.94 -11.85
N TYR A 102 -11.53 -9.15 -11.30
CA TYR A 102 -11.79 -7.79 -10.82
C TYR A 102 -10.96 -6.82 -11.64
N PRO A 103 -11.53 -6.19 -12.69
CA PRO A 103 -10.82 -5.18 -13.45
C PRO A 103 -10.56 -3.97 -12.57
N TYR A 104 -9.32 -3.50 -12.57
CA TYR A 104 -8.97 -2.27 -11.90
C TYR A 104 -9.33 -1.08 -12.77
N THR A 105 -9.76 0.03 -12.17
CA THR A 105 -9.95 1.29 -12.90
C THR A 105 -8.71 2.17 -12.74
N LYS A 106 -8.54 3.12 -13.66
CA LYS A 106 -7.40 4.06 -13.71
C LYS A 106 -7.16 4.85 -12.40
N SER A 107 -8.15 4.91 -11.50
CA SER A 107 -8.10 5.69 -10.26
C SER A 107 -7.29 5.05 -9.12
N LEU A 108 -6.79 3.83 -9.29
CA LEU A 108 -5.99 3.16 -8.26
C LEU A 108 -4.51 3.51 -8.40
N GLU A 109 -3.99 4.26 -7.43
CA GLU A 109 -2.62 4.78 -7.44
C GLU A 109 -1.57 3.70 -7.69
N MET A 110 -1.78 2.49 -7.17
CA MET A 110 -0.88 1.34 -7.33
C MET A 110 -0.58 0.99 -8.79
N PHE A 111 -1.49 1.27 -9.72
CA PHE A 111 -1.32 0.96 -11.14
C PHE A 111 -1.06 2.20 -12.00
N THR A 112 -1.17 3.40 -11.44
CA THR A 112 -0.98 4.65 -12.20
C THR A 112 0.40 4.78 -12.79
N ASP A 113 1.45 4.24 -12.16
CA ASP A 113 2.81 4.31 -12.68
C ASP A 113 2.98 3.49 -13.98
N ILE A 114 2.32 2.33 -14.07
CA ILE A 114 2.31 1.51 -15.29
C ILE A 114 1.58 2.26 -16.41
N VAL A 115 0.46 2.90 -16.10
CA VAL A 115 -0.32 3.67 -17.08
C VAL A 115 0.42 4.93 -17.54
N ARG A 116 1.12 5.62 -16.63
CA ARG A 116 1.98 6.78 -16.94
C ARG A 116 3.26 6.41 -17.71
N SER A 117 3.53 5.11 -17.87
CA SER A 117 4.67 4.59 -18.64
C SER A 117 4.45 4.60 -20.16
N GLY A 118 3.30 5.12 -20.65
CA GLY A 118 3.06 5.35 -22.08
C GLY A 118 2.02 4.45 -22.74
N PHE A 119 1.30 3.63 -21.97
CA PHE A 119 0.23 2.78 -22.50
C PHE A 119 -1.14 3.47 -22.46
N ARG A 120 -1.98 3.16 -23.44
CA ARG A 120 -3.40 3.55 -23.39
C ARG A 120 -4.14 2.56 -22.49
N TRP A 121 -4.94 3.09 -21.58
CA TRP A 121 -5.83 2.27 -20.76
C TRP A 121 -6.96 1.73 -21.63
N GLY A 122 -7.18 0.42 -21.59
CA GLY A 122 -8.25 -0.18 -22.38
C GLY A 122 -9.64 0.09 -21.84
N ARG A 123 -10.60 0.35 -22.74
CA ARG A 123 -11.99 0.66 -22.37
C ARG A 123 -12.70 -0.53 -21.74
#